data_AF-A0A819PPZ6-F1
#
_entry.id   AF-A0A819PPZ6-F1
#
_cell.length_a   1.000
_cell.length_b   1.000
_cell.length_c   1.000
_cell.angle_alpha   90.00
_cell.angle_beta   90.00
_cell.angle_gamma   90.00
#
_symmetry.space_group_name_H-M   'P 1'
#
loop_
_entity.id
_entity.type
_entity.pdbx_description
1 polymer ?
#
loop_
_entity_poly.entity_id
_entity_poly.type
_entity_poly.pdbx_seq_one_letter_code
_entity_poly.pdbx_strand_id
1 'polypeptide(L)'
;SFFVVRLRNPMSNPATLTNTDPLIQCDLMESRDAFLNFAREKHCEFSSLRRAKYSTMVSLIELHSSTADKISYTCNSCRQLCDIRYHCTICEDY
;
A
#
# COMPACT_ATOMS: atom_id res chain seq x y z
N SER A 1 3.81 -27.15 13.00
CA SER A 1 2.52 -27.09 13.70
C SER A 1 1.46 -26.67 12.69
N PHE A 2 0.28 -27.29 12.72
CA PHE A 2 -0.84 -26.93 11.85
C PHE A 2 -2.01 -26.45 12.71
N PHE A 3 -2.67 -25.39 12.27
CA PHE A 3 -3.85 -24.84 12.93
C PHE A 3 -5.04 -24.90 11.98
N VAL A 4 -6.20 -25.28 12.52
CA VAL A 4 -7.47 -25.26 11.79
C VAL A 4 -8.35 -24.19 12.41
N VAL A 5 -8.64 -23.15 11.63
CA VAL A 5 -9.52 -22.06 12.04
C VAL A 5 -10.85 -22.18 11.29
N ARG A 6 -11.94 -22.34 12.04
CA ARG A 6 -13.30 -22.40 11.48
C ARG A 6 -13.95 -21.02 11.58
N LEU A 7 -14.10 -20.35 10.44
CA LEU A 7 -14.67 -19.00 10.36
C LEU A 7 -16.20 -18.98 10.23
N ARG A 8 -16.83 -20.06 9.74
CA ARG A 8 -18.28 -20.17 9.56
C ARG A 8 -18.78 -21.57 9.90
N ASN A 9 -20.08 -21.67 10.16
CA ASN A 9 -20.77 -22.96 10.34
C ASN A 9 -20.77 -23.72 9.01
N PRO A 10 -20.27 -24.97 8.93
CA PRO A 10 -20.32 -25.76 7.71
C PRO A 10 -21.74 -26.09 7.24
N MET A 11 -22.74 -25.98 8.13
CA MET A 11 -24.16 -26.24 7.82
C MET A 11 -24.90 -25.03 7.22
N SER A 12 -24.27 -23.84 7.15
CA SER A 12 -24.90 -22.65 6.56
C SER A 12 -24.57 -22.52 5.07
N ASN A 13 -25.54 -22.11 4.26
CA ASN A 13 -25.29 -21.77 2.85
C ASN A 13 -24.33 -20.57 2.75
N PRO A 14 -23.22 -20.68 2.00
CA PRO A 14 -22.30 -19.57 1.84
C PRO A 14 -22.89 -18.50 0.91
N ALA A 15 -22.77 -17.24 1.31
CA ALA A 15 -22.98 -16.12 0.41
C ALA A 15 -21.87 -16.08 -0.64
N THR A 16 -22.17 -15.57 -1.84
CA THR A 16 -21.17 -15.29 -2.87
C THR A 16 -20.13 -14.32 -2.31
N LEU A 17 -18.85 -14.69 -2.42
CA LEU A 17 -17.75 -13.80 -2.04
C LEU A 17 -17.46 -12.86 -3.22
N THR A 18 -17.71 -11.57 -3.01
CA THR A 18 -17.29 -10.52 -3.95
C THR A 18 -16.20 -9.70 -3.29
N ASN A 19 -14.98 -9.72 -3.84
CA ASN A 19 -13.94 -8.82 -3.42
C ASN A 19 -14.15 -7.47 -4.12
N THR A 20 -14.33 -6.41 -3.34
CA THR A 20 -14.52 -5.04 -3.85
C THR A 20 -13.20 -4.32 -4.08
N ASP A 21 -12.10 -4.85 -3.59
CA ASP A 21 -10.79 -4.20 -3.67
C ASP A 21 -10.13 -4.47 -5.02
N PRO A 22 -9.52 -3.46 -5.64
CA PRO A 22 -8.79 -3.64 -6.88
C PRO A 22 -7.49 -4.43 -6.66
N LEU A 23 -6.99 -5.05 -7.73
CA LEU A 23 -5.66 -5.63 -7.71
C LEU A 23 -4.61 -4.52 -7.60
N ILE A 24 -3.72 -4.65 -6.62
CA ILE A 24 -2.58 -3.74 -6.43
C ILE A 24 -1.34 -4.44 -6.97
N GLN A 25 -0.82 -3.97 -8.09
CA GLN A 25 0.47 -4.42 -8.62
C GLN A 25 1.60 -3.68 -7.89
N CYS A 26 2.47 -4.41 -7.20
CA CYS A 26 3.59 -3.86 -6.45
C CYS A 26 4.72 -4.89 -6.37
N ASP A 27 5.75 -4.74 -7.21
CA ASP A 27 6.86 -5.69 -7.31
C ASP A 27 7.62 -5.82 -5.99
N LEU A 28 7.76 -4.71 -5.24
CA LEU A 28 8.38 -4.73 -3.91
C LEU A 28 7.65 -5.64 -2.92
N MET A 29 6.32 -5.72 -3.00
CA MET A 29 5.46 -6.45 -2.06
C MET A 29 4.85 -7.72 -2.65
N GLU A 30 5.27 -8.13 -3.85
CA GLU A 30 4.79 -9.34 -4.52
C GLU A 30 5.14 -10.60 -3.73
N SER A 31 6.33 -10.63 -3.13
CA SER A 31 6.78 -11.73 -2.30
C SER A 31 7.62 -11.24 -1.13
N ARG A 32 7.71 -12.08 -0.09
CA ARG A 32 8.64 -11.86 1.03
C ARG A 32 10.08 -11.70 0.54
N ASP A 33 10.48 -12.50 -0.43
CA ASP A 33 11.86 -12.55 -0.89
C ASP A 33 12.23 -11.29 -1.67
N ALA A 34 11.29 -10.70 -2.43
CA ALA A 34 11.46 -9.39 -3.06
C ALA A 34 11.76 -8.29 -2.03
N PHE A 35 10.94 -8.20 -0.97
CA PHE A 35 11.16 -7.24 0.11
C PHE A 35 12.48 -7.47 0.86
N LEU A 36 12.85 -8.74 1.13
CA LEU A 36 14.11 -9.06 1.80
C LEU A 36 15.34 -8.74 0.94
N ASN A 37 15.24 -8.93 -0.38
CA ASN A 37 16.30 -8.54 -1.31
C ASN A 37 16.47 -7.03 -1.34
N PHE A 38 15.37 -6.28 -1.50
CA PHE A 38 15.37 -4.82 -1.39
C PHE A 38 16.01 -4.35 -0.07
N ALA A 39 15.59 -4.91 1.06
CA ALA A 39 16.12 -4.53 2.35
C ALA A 39 17.64 -4.80 2.46
N ARG A 40 18.11 -5.92 1.90
CA ARG A 40 19.55 -6.26 1.86
C ARG A 40 20.33 -5.26 1.00
N GLU A 41 19.84 -4.95 -0.19
CA GLU A 41 20.46 -4.02 -1.13
C GLU A 41 20.53 -2.59 -0.57
N LYS A 42 19.48 -2.16 0.15
CA LYS A 42 19.39 -0.83 0.76
C LYS A 42 19.93 -0.78 2.19
N HIS A 43 20.56 -1.86 2.68
CA HIS A 43 21.06 -1.97 4.05
C HIS A 43 20.02 -1.60 5.13
N CYS A 44 18.77 -1.94 4.87
CA CYS A 44 17.66 -1.75 5.79
C CYS A 44 17.66 -2.85 6.85
N GLU A 45 17.45 -2.45 8.11
CA GLU A 45 17.42 -3.38 9.23
C GLU A 45 16.33 -2.98 10.24
N PHE A 46 15.67 -3.99 10.80
CA PHE A 46 14.59 -3.83 11.78
C PHE A 46 15.04 -4.22 13.19
N SER A 47 16.34 -4.04 13.51
CA SER A 47 16.95 -4.51 14.76
C SER A 47 16.80 -3.54 15.94
N SER A 48 16.36 -2.30 15.70
CA SER A 48 16.06 -1.32 16.75
C SER A 48 14.99 -0.34 16.27
N LEU A 49 14.32 0.36 17.19
CA LEU A 49 13.26 1.31 16.84
C LEU A 49 13.72 2.36 15.82
N ARG A 50 14.90 2.95 16.02
CA ARG A 50 15.44 3.98 15.12
C ARG A 50 15.68 3.41 13.72
N ARG A 51 16.25 2.20 13.63
CA ARG A 51 16.56 1.55 12.36
C ARG A 51 15.30 1.10 11.64
N ALA A 52 14.36 0.51 12.37
CA ALA A 52 13.04 0.15 11.85
C ALA A 52 12.31 1.37 11.28
N LYS A 53 12.29 2.51 11.99
CA LYS A 53 11.69 3.77 11.47
C LYS A 53 12.34 4.22 10.16
N TYR A 54 13.67 4.19 10.10
CA TYR A 54 14.40 4.52 8.88
C TYR A 54 14.04 3.56 7.73
N SER A 55 14.10 2.26 7.96
CA SER A 55 13.79 1.24 6.95
C SER A 55 12.33 1.28 6.49
N THR A 56 11.39 1.57 7.40
CA THR A 56 9.99 1.83 7.04
C THR A 56 9.88 3.06 6.15
N MET A 57 10.57 4.16 6.46
CA MET A 57 10.57 5.36 5.60
C MET A 57 11.12 5.06 4.21
N VAL A 58 12.25 4.35 4.12
CA VAL A 58 12.84 3.92 2.83
C VAL A 58 11.86 3.06 2.04
N SER A 59 11.17 2.13 2.70
CA SER A 59 10.17 1.27 2.06
C SER A 59 8.95 2.07 1.57
N LEU A 60 8.47 3.04 2.37
CA LEU A 60 7.37 3.92 1.98
C LEU A 60 7.74 4.79 0.77
N ILE A 61 8.96 5.32 0.74
CA ILE A 61 9.43 6.09 -0.42
C ILE A 61 9.39 5.22 -1.66
N GLU A 62 9.91 4.00 -1.60
CA GLU A 62 9.91 3.07 -2.73
C GLU A 62 8.48 2.73 -3.21
N LEU A 63 7.56 2.48 -2.26
CA LEU A 63 6.15 2.23 -2.58
C LEU A 63 5.49 3.44 -3.26
N HIS A 64 5.78 4.65 -2.81
CA HIS A 64 5.19 5.87 -3.37
C HIS A 64 5.85 6.30 -4.68
N SER A 65 7.15 6.05 -4.87
CA SER A 65 7.85 6.38 -6.12
C SER A 65 7.52 5.39 -7.23
N SER A 66 7.46 4.09 -6.93
CA SER A 66 7.06 3.06 -7.89
C SER A 66 5.60 3.19 -8.33
N THR A 67 4.77 3.84 -7.52
CA THR A 67 3.39 4.18 -7.85
C THR A 67 3.22 5.61 -8.36
N ALA A 68 4.28 6.42 -8.46
CA ALA A 68 4.18 7.84 -8.76
C ALA A 68 3.58 8.17 -10.14
N ASP A 69 3.74 7.30 -11.15
CA ASP A 69 3.03 7.41 -12.43
C ASP A 69 1.50 7.23 -12.29
N LYS A 70 1.04 6.79 -11.11
CA LYS A 70 -0.35 6.54 -10.72
C LYS A 70 -0.81 7.40 -9.53
N ILE A 71 0.03 8.27 -8.96
CA ILE A 71 -0.40 9.15 -7.86
C ILE A 71 -1.14 10.35 -8.46
N SER A 72 -2.41 10.09 -8.73
CA SER A 72 -3.46 11.06 -8.95
C SER A 72 -3.74 11.81 -7.66
N TYR A 73 -3.30 13.06 -7.54
CA TYR A 73 -3.77 13.93 -6.47
C TYR A 73 -5.19 14.36 -6.80
N THR A 74 -6.13 14.26 -5.86
CA THR A 74 -7.49 14.74 -6.05
C THR A 74 -7.84 15.81 -5.03
N CYS A 75 -8.56 16.85 -5.46
CA CYS A 75 -9.03 17.91 -4.56
C CYS A 75 -10.05 17.34 -3.56
N ASN A 76 -9.94 17.74 -2.28
CA ASN A 76 -10.88 17.31 -1.23
C ASN A 76 -12.30 17.87 -1.41
N SER A 77 -12.47 18.96 -2.18
CA SER A 77 -13.76 19.59 -2.45
C SER A 77 -14.43 19.02 -3.70
N CYS A 78 -13.79 19.14 -4.87
CA CYS A 78 -14.40 18.75 -6.15
C CYS A 78 -14.05 17.33 -6.61
N ARG A 79 -13.14 16.64 -5.92
CA ARG A 79 -12.63 15.28 -6.26
C ARG A 79 -12.01 15.13 -7.65
N GLN A 80 -11.76 16.24 -8.34
CA GLN A 80 -11.06 16.25 -9.62
C GLN A 80 -9.56 16.05 -9.42
N LEU A 81 -8.90 15.53 -10.46
CA LEU A 81 -7.45 15.42 -10.54
C LEU A 81 -6.79 16.80 -10.47
N CYS A 82 -5.86 16.96 -9.54
CA CYS A 82 -4.99 18.12 -9.44
C CYS A 82 -3.77 17.90 -10.34
N ASP A 83 -3.62 18.75 -11.35
CA ASP A 83 -2.49 18.75 -12.27
C ASP A 83 -1.19 19.21 -11.57
N ILE A 84 -1.33 20.04 -10.53
CA ILE A 84 -0.26 20.50 -9.64
C ILE A 84 -0.49 19.91 -8.25
N ARG A 85 0.56 19.35 -7.64
CA ARG A 85 0.46 18.72 -6.31
C ARG A 85 -0.15 19.69 -5.29
N TYR A 86 -1.23 19.24 -4.65
CA TYR A 86 -1.95 19.96 -3.59
C TYR A 86 -2.64 21.27 -3.99
N HIS A 87 -2.75 21.58 -5.29
CA HIS A 87 -3.36 22.81 -5.75
C HIS A 87 -4.54 22.51 -6.69
N CYS A 88 -5.74 22.96 -6.33
CA CYS A 88 -6.90 22.88 -7.19
C CYS A 88 -7.10 24.21 -7.92
N THR A 89 -7.03 24.21 -9.26
CA THR A 89 -7.17 25.44 -10.06
C THR A 89 -8.62 25.93 -10.20
N ILE A 90 -9.59 25.21 -9.63
CA ILE A 90 -11.02 25.45 -9.81
C ILE A 90 -11.72 25.79 -8.48
N CYS A 91 -11.21 25.31 -7.35
CA CYS A 91 -11.77 25.64 -6.04
C CYS A 91 -11.08 26.91 -5.51
N GLU A 92 -11.86 27.86 -4.97
CA GLU A 92 -11.33 29.14 -4.47
C GLU A 92 -10.48 29.02 -3.19
N ASP A 93 -10.40 27.83 -2.59
CA ASP A 93 -9.58 27.54 -1.40
C ASP A 93 -8.66 26.32 -1.63
N TYR A 94 -7.35 26.60 -1.65
CA TYR A 94 -6.17 25.71 -1.69
C TYR A 94 -5.59 25.24 -3.02
#